data_AF-A0A2H0DFR8-F1
#
_entry.id   AF-A0A2H0DFR8-F1
#
_cell.length_a   1.000
_cell.length_b   1.000
_cell.length_c   1.000
_cell.angle_alpha   90.00
_cell.angle_beta   90.00
_cell.angle_gamma   90.00
#
_symmetry.space_group_name_H-M   'P 1'
#
loop_
_entity.id
_entity.type
_entity.pdbx_description
1 polymer ?
#
loop_
_entity_poly.entity_id
_entity_poly.type
_entity_poly.pdbx_seq_one_letter_code
_entity_poly.pdbx_strand_id
1 'polypeptide(L)'
;MIDITKYPLLQLIDSPHDVRKLDQSQLPQLANELRDFLINSISRCGGHFAAGLGTVELTVALHYIYNTPDDLIVWDVGHQAYPHKVLTGRRDQLVTIRQTDGLHPFPTRSESPYDTFGVGHSSTSISAALGMAIANAKLGTHKQHVAVIGDGAITAGMAFEALNHASGVNANMLVILNDNDMSISENVGGLNNYFAKIFSGSAYSNLREGGKKVLKQLPGNLAELARKAEEHMKGMVVPGTLFEELGFNYIGPIDGHDLPTLLTTLKNMKQLHGPQFLHIGTRKGKGYPPAEEDPIAYHGVPIFDPSENSLPVTKKSMTYSNVFGDWLCDMAKVDPLLMAITPAMGEGSGMIRFSKQYPDRYFDVAIAEQHAVTLAAGMACEGLKPIVAIYSSFLQRGYDQFIHDVALQNLDVLFAIDRAGLVGGDGATHHGSFDLSYLRCI
;
A
#
# COMPACT_ATOMS: atom_id res chain seq x y z
N MET A 1 16.28 8.73 25.14
CA MET A 1 17.05 9.70 24.34
C MET A 1 17.77 8.96 23.23
N ILE A 2 17.72 9.50 22.01
CA ILE A 2 18.38 8.93 20.84
C ILE A 2 19.91 8.94 21.00
N ASP A 3 20.59 7.94 20.44
CA ASP A 3 22.06 7.88 20.43
C ASP A 3 22.60 8.90 19.41
N ILE A 4 23.11 10.01 19.95
CA ILE A 4 23.68 11.15 19.20
C ILE A 4 24.82 10.71 18.29
N THR A 5 25.62 9.73 18.74
CA THR A 5 26.78 9.27 17.97
C THR A 5 26.37 8.45 16.76
N LYS A 6 25.21 7.78 16.85
CA LYS A 6 24.65 6.95 15.78
C LYS A 6 23.72 7.72 14.85
N TYR A 7 23.03 8.74 15.35
CA TYR A 7 21.99 9.48 14.63
C TYR A 7 22.18 11.02 14.69
N PRO A 8 23.32 11.53 14.20
CA PRO A 8 23.68 12.94 14.34
C PRO A 8 22.74 13.92 13.60
N LEU A 9 22.11 13.51 12.49
CA LEU A 9 21.13 14.36 11.80
C LEU A 9 19.72 14.15 12.37
N LEU A 10 19.30 12.89 12.54
CA LEU A 10 17.93 12.57 12.94
C LEU A 10 17.59 13.12 14.33
N GLN A 11 18.58 13.24 15.23
CA GLN A 11 18.38 13.88 16.53
C GLN A 11 17.95 15.35 16.41
N LEU A 12 18.42 16.06 15.38
CA LEU A 12 18.12 17.48 15.17
C LEU A 12 16.73 17.71 14.57
N ILE A 13 16.02 16.63 14.24
CA ILE A 13 14.71 16.67 13.59
C ILE A 13 13.60 16.38 14.61
N ASP A 14 12.95 17.43 15.08
CA ASP A 14 11.73 17.30 15.91
C ASP A 14 10.46 17.66 15.11
N SER A 15 10.62 18.21 13.90
CA SER A 15 9.52 18.54 12.99
C SER A 15 9.94 18.48 11.51
N PRO A 16 8.97 18.43 10.58
CA PRO A 16 9.27 18.56 9.14
C PRO A 16 9.96 19.87 8.77
N HIS A 17 9.79 20.93 9.57
CA HIS A 17 10.49 22.20 9.35
C HIS A 17 12.00 22.04 9.49
N ASP A 18 12.47 21.18 10.40
CA ASP A 18 13.90 20.93 10.58
C ASP A 18 14.49 20.11 9.42
N VAL A 19 13.71 19.20 8.84
CA VAL A 19 14.10 18.47 7.62
C VAL A 19 14.37 19.47 6.48
N ARG A 20 13.53 20.50 6.34
CA ARG A 20 13.66 21.55 5.32
C ARG A 20 14.85 22.49 5.52
N LYS A 21 15.46 22.51 6.72
CA LYS A 21 16.68 23.30 7.00
C LYS A 21 17.95 22.59 6.54
N LEU A 22 17.90 21.28 6.33
CA LEU A 22 19.05 20.51 5.88
C LEU A 22 19.43 20.88 4.44
N ASP A 23 20.72 20.87 4.18
CA ASP A 23 21.22 20.89 2.81
C ASP A 23 20.76 19.61 2.10
N GLN A 24 20.39 19.73 0.83
CA GLN A 24 19.88 18.59 0.04
C GLN A 24 20.88 17.41 0.02
N SER A 25 22.19 17.68 0.12
CA SER A 25 23.25 16.67 0.21
C SER A 25 23.24 15.86 1.50
N GLN A 26 22.60 16.35 2.57
CA GLN A 26 22.48 15.66 3.85
C GLN A 26 21.28 14.71 3.91
N LEU A 27 20.31 14.85 2.99
CA LEU A 27 19.08 14.06 3.01
C LEU A 27 19.31 12.54 2.81
N PRO A 28 20.26 12.07 1.98
CA PRO A 28 20.59 10.64 1.91
C PRO A 28 21.11 10.10 3.25
N GLN A 29 21.89 10.88 3.99
CA GLN A 29 22.34 10.49 5.33
C GLN A 29 21.14 10.43 6.30
N LEU A 30 20.24 11.43 6.28
CA LEU A 30 19.02 11.40 7.09
C LEU A 30 18.17 10.16 6.80
N ALA A 31 18.01 9.78 5.52
CA ALA A 31 17.27 8.58 5.14
C ALA A 31 17.90 7.31 5.73
N ASN A 32 19.23 7.18 5.70
CA ASN A 32 19.93 6.06 6.32
C ASN A 32 19.76 6.03 7.84
N GLU A 33 19.94 7.16 8.52
CA GLU A 33 19.73 7.25 9.98
C GLU A 33 18.29 6.93 10.38
N LEU A 34 17.31 7.41 9.61
CA LEU A 34 15.89 7.12 9.82
C LEU A 34 15.60 5.62 9.67
N ARG A 35 16.11 5.00 8.63
CA ARG A 35 15.97 3.56 8.41
C ARG A 35 16.57 2.75 9.56
N ASP A 36 17.80 3.04 9.94
CA ASP A 36 18.47 2.36 11.04
C ASP A 36 17.72 2.56 12.37
N PHE A 37 17.21 3.76 12.62
CA PHE A 37 16.40 4.05 13.80
C PHE A 37 15.12 3.22 13.82
N LEU A 38 14.43 3.08 12.69
CA LEU A 38 13.23 2.25 12.56
C LEU A 38 13.54 0.77 12.85
N ILE A 39 14.61 0.22 12.25
CA ILE A 39 15.06 -1.16 12.50
C ILE A 39 15.29 -1.39 14.00
N ASN A 40 16.03 -0.49 14.65
CA ASN A 40 16.35 -0.62 16.07
C ASN A 40 15.15 -0.40 17.01
N SER A 41 14.17 0.40 16.61
CA SER A 41 13.00 0.71 17.44
C SER A 41 11.96 -0.39 17.35
N ILE A 42 11.61 -0.80 16.12
CA ILE A 42 10.58 -1.82 15.88
C ILE A 42 11.04 -3.20 16.33
N SER A 43 12.34 -3.49 16.30
CA SER A 43 12.85 -4.74 16.87
C SER A 43 12.57 -4.91 18.38
N ARG A 44 12.34 -3.81 19.10
CA ARG A 44 12.08 -3.80 20.55
C ARG A 44 10.60 -3.84 20.92
N CYS A 45 9.71 -3.39 20.03
CA CYS A 45 8.27 -3.29 20.31
C CYS A 45 7.38 -4.10 19.36
N GLY A 46 7.92 -4.61 18.25
CA GLY A 46 7.15 -5.22 17.17
C GLY A 46 6.28 -4.21 16.41
N GLY A 47 5.52 -4.70 15.43
CA GLY A 47 4.63 -3.86 14.61
C GLY A 47 4.83 -4.02 13.12
N HIS A 48 4.17 -3.16 12.34
CA HIS A 48 4.37 -3.10 10.89
C HIS A 48 5.79 -2.67 10.59
N PHE A 49 6.51 -3.46 9.79
CA PHE A 49 7.96 -3.30 9.68
C PHE A 49 8.40 -3.07 8.24
N ALA A 50 8.24 -4.07 7.36
CA ALA A 50 8.76 -3.99 6.01
C ALA A 50 8.19 -2.83 5.17
N ALA A 51 6.91 -2.48 5.37
CA ALA A 51 6.26 -1.40 4.63
C ALA A 51 6.85 -0.01 4.93
N GLY A 52 7.15 0.30 6.19
CA GLY A 52 7.75 1.57 6.58
C GLY A 52 9.19 1.73 6.08
N LEU A 53 9.95 0.63 5.98
CA LEU A 53 11.31 0.66 5.43
C LEU A 53 11.33 1.02 3.93
N GLY A 54 10.31 0.56 3.20
CA GLY A 54 10.15 0.84 1.75
C GLY A 54 9.86 2.32 1.43
N THR A 55 9.33 3.08 2.38
CA THR A 55 8.88 4.47 2.16
C THR A 55 9.76 5.52 2.82
N VAL A 56 10.95 5.15 3.32
CA VAL A 56 11.88 6.07 4.00
C VAL A 56 12.25 7.26 3.11
N GLU A 57 12.76 7.02 1.90
CA GLU A 57 13.15 8.08 0.97
C GLU A 57 11.95 8.95 0.56
N LEU A 58 10.82 8.31 0.23
CA LEU A 58 9.59 9.02 -0.10
C LEU A 58 9.16 9.95 1.05
N THR A 59 9.20 9.47 2.28
CA THR A 59 8.79 10.25 3.45
C THR A 59 9.71 11.46 3.66
N VAL A 60 11.03 11.27 3.54
CA VAL A 60 12.01 12.36 3.62
C VAL A 60 11.73 13.39 2.51
N ALA A 61 11.53 12.94 1.28
CA ALA A 61 11.26 13.81 0.15
C ALA A 61 9.95 14.60 0.33
N LEU A 62 8.89 13.95 0.79
CA LEU A 62 7.60 14.58 1.06
C LEU A 62 7.70 15.68 2.11
N HIS A 63 8.34 15.41 3.26
CA HIS A 63 8.48 16.41 4.32
C HIS A 63 9.49 17.52 3.98
N TYR A 64 10.43 17.25 3.07
CA TYR A 64 11.32 18.27 2.52
C TYR A 64 10.59 19.20 1.53
N ILE A 65 9.75 18.67 0.64
CA ILE A 65 9.10 19.43 -0.43
C ILE A 65 7.80 20.12 0.03
N TYR A 66 6.99 19.45 0.86
CA TYR A 66 5.68 19.94 1.30
C TYR A 66 5.75 20.59 2.68
N ASN A 67 5.02 21.69 2.85
CA ASN A 67 4.95 22.43 4.11
C ASN A 67 3.88 21.84 5.03
N THR A 68 4.08 20.60 5.47
CA THR A 68 3.18 19.98 6.45
C THR A 68 3.29 20.68 7.81
N PRO A 69 2.19 20.89 8.57
CA PRO A 69 0.84 20.35 8.33
C PRO A 69 -0.09 21.28 7.51
N ASP A 70 0.41 22.37 6.94
CA ASP A 70 -0.41 23.22 6.06
C ASP A 70 -0.76 22.49 4.77
N ASP A 71 0.26 21.90 4.12
CA ASP A 71 0.09 20.92 3.06
C ASP A 71 -0.35 19.57 3.67
N LEU A 72 -1.30 18.91 3.01
CA LEU A 72 -2.00 17.75 3.56
C LEU A 72 -1.50 16.47 2.90
N ILE A 73 -1.01 15.53 3.71
CA ILE A 73 -0.56 14.21 3.26
C ILE A 73 -1.43 13.15 3.93
N VAL A 74 -2.08 12.33 3.11
CA VAL A 74 -2.88 11.18 3.54
C VAL A 74 -2.17 9.90 3.14
N TRP A 75 -1.83 9.07 4.14
CA TRP A 75 -1.20 7.77 3.94
C TRP A 75 -2.27 6.67 3.93
N ASP A 76 -2.45 5.97 2.82
CA ASP A 76 -3.42 4.89 2.71
C ASP A 76 -3.05 3.69 3.62
N VAL A 77 -4.01 3.10 4.33
CA VAL A 77 -3.81 2.12 5.44
C VAL A 77 -3.02 2.69 6.62
N GLY A 78 -1.85 3.29 6.39
CA GLY A 78 -1.02 3.97 7.38
C GLY A 78 0.14 3.14 7.93
N HIS A 79 0.17 1.84 7.64
CA HIS A 79 1.22 0.91 8.12
C HIS A 79 2.63 1.26 7.61
N GLN A 80 2.72 1.97 6.48
CA GLN A 80 3.95 2.48 5.88
C GLN A 80 4.36 3.88 6.40
N ALA A 81 3.64 4.44 7.39
CA ALA A 81 3.83 5.81 7.87
C ALA A 81 4.67 5.91 9.15
N TYR A 82 5.42 4.87 9.52
CA TYR A 82 6.33 4.93 10.67
C TYR A 82 7.46 5.96 10.48
N PRO A 83 8.11 6.06 9.30
CA PRO A 83 9.05 7.15 9.05
C PRO A 83 8.40 8.53 9.19
N HIS A 84 7.12 8.66 8.80
CA HIS A 84 6.35 9.90 8.94
C HIS A 84 6.16 10.27 10.42
N LYS A 85 5.78 9.31 11.28
CA LYS A 85 5.67 9.55 12.73
C LYS A 85 7.00 10.02 13.32
N VAL A 86 8.11 9.40 12.94
CA VAL A 86 9.45 9.78 13.41
C VAL A 86 9.79 11.22 13.04
N LEU A 87 9.61 11.62 11.78
CA LEU A 87 9.92 12.98 11.30
C LEU A 87 8.92 14.07 11.73
N THR A 88 7.89 13.71 12.49
CA THR A 88 6.82 14.61 12.93
C THR A 88 6.70 14.68 14.46
N GLY A 89 7.85 14.61 15.15
CA GLY A 89 7.96 14.84 16.59
C GLY A 89 7.61 13.64 17.47
N ARG A 90 7.40 12.45 16.89
CA ARG A 90 7.04 11.23 17.64
C ARG A 90 8.17 10.19 17.69
N ARG A 91 9.37 10.55 17.25
CA ARG A 91 10.58 9.70 17.27
C ARG A 91 10.76 8.96 18.60
N ASP A 92 10.81 9.69 19.71
CA ASP A 92 11.15 9.12 21.02
C ASP A 92 10.02 8.24 21.59
N GLN A 93 8.80 8.37 21.06
CA GLN A 93 7.62 7.58 21.44
C GLN A 93 7.44 6.34 20.58
N LEU A 94 8.22 6.15 19.51
CA LEU A 94 8.00 5.05 18.55
C LEU A 94 8.02 3.66 19.21
N VAL A 95 8.81 3.49 20.27
CA VAL A 95 8.89 2.22 21.04
C VAL A 95 7.61 1.86 21.79
N THR A 96 6.63 2.77 21.90
CA THR A 96 5.32 2.52 22.52
C THR A 96 4.24 2.18 21.49
N ILE A 97 4.57 2.12 20.19
CA ILE A 97 3.58 1.88 19.14
C ILE A 97 2.84 0.54 19.36
N ARG A 98 1.52 0.52 19.11
CA ARG A 98 0.61 -0.63 19.32
C ARG A 98 0.44 -1.08 20.78
N GLN A 99 0.99 -0.35 21.74
CA GLN A 99 0.81 -0.61 23.16
C GLN A 99 -0.32 0.24 23.72
N THR A 100 -0.96 -0.23 24.80
CA THR A 100 -1.94 0.55 25.55
C THR A 100 -1.34 1.89 25.96
N ASP A 101 -2.08 2.99 25.74
CA ASP A 101 -1.65 4.37 26.01
C ASP A 101 -0.39 4.83 25.25
N GLY A 102 0.06 4.05 24.25
CA GLY A 102 1.16 4.38 23.35
C GLY A 102 0.71 4.93 22.00
N LEU A 103 1.64 5.02 21.05
CA LEU A 103 1.31 5.48 19.70
C LEU A 103 0.39 4.49 18.96
N HIS A 104 -0.55 5.02 18.18
CA HIS A 104 -1.34 4.21 17.27
C HIS A 104 -0.46 3.65 16.14
N PRO A 105 -0.74 2.42 15.67
CA PRO A 105 -0.05 1.84 14.51
C PRO A 105 -0.28 2.60 13.20
N PHE A 106 -1.30 3.44 13.14
CA PHE A 106 -1.70 4.14 11.92
C PHE A 106 -1.81 5.64 12.21
N PRO A 107 -1.71 6.51 11.18
CA PRO A 107 -2.03 7.92 11.31
C PRO A 107 -3.42 8.12 11.92
N THR A 108 -3.48 8.92 12.99
CA THR A 108 -4.67 9.19 13.77
C THR A 108 -4.76 10.68 14.04
N ARG A 109 -5.85 11.32 13.62
CA ARG A 109 -5.99 12.79 13.67
C ARG A 109 -5.84 13.39 15.07
N SER A 110 -6.25 12.67 16.11
CA SER A 110 -6.11 13.10 17.50
C SER A 110 -4.70 12.90 18.06
N GLU A 111 -3.85 12.08 17.40
CA GLU A 111 -2.48 11.83 17.82
C GLU A 111 -1.53 12.94 17.36
N SER A 112 -1.74 13.49 16.16
CA SER A 112 -0.84 14.48 15.59
C SER A 112 -1.51 15.38 14.55
N PRO A 113 -1.19 16.69 14.48
CA PRO A 113 -1.66 17.56 13.40
C PRO A 113 -1.11 17.15 12.02
N TYR A 114 -0.05 16.34 11.98
CA TYR A 114 0.52 15.81 10.74
C TYR A 114 -0.24 14.59 10.21
N ASP A 115 -1.05 13.94 11.04
CA ASP A 115 -1.92 12.82 10.66
C ASP A 115 -3.25 13.38 10.13
N THR A 116 -3.23 13.88 8.89
CA THR A 116 -4.32 14.71 8.35
C THR A 116 -5.66 13.97 8.21
N PHE A 117 -5.61 12.65 8.04
CA PHE A 117 -6.76 11.76 8.01
C PHE A 117 -6.50 10.50 8.83
N GLY A 118 -7.54 9.95 9.47
CA GLY A 118 -7.45 8.70 10.23
C GLY A 118 -7.61 7.51 9.28
N VAL A 119 -6.72 6.53 9.38
CA VAL A 119 -6.67 5.39 8.45
C VAL A 119 -6.48 4.06 9.17
N GLY A 120 -6.77 2.97 8.47
CA GLY A 120 -6.57 1.60 8.91
C GLY A 120 -7.10 0.64 7.85
N HIS A 121 -8.37 0.83 7.46
CA HIS A 121 -8.87 0.26 6.21
C HIS A 121 -8.17 0.91 5.01
N SER A 122 -7.97 0.14 3.95
CA SER A 122 -7.31 0.60 2.73
C SER A 122 -8.21 1.44 1.83
N SER A 123 -7.58 2.02 0.82
CA SER A 123 -8.20 2.60 -0.37
C SER A 123 -9.05 3.84 -0.08
N THR A 124 -8.83 4.46 1.08
CA THR A 124 -9.57 5.67 1.52
C THR A 124 -8.81 6.96 1.20
N SER A 125 -7.50 6.87 0.95
CA SER A 125 -6.62 8.05 0.86
C SER A 125 -6.98 9.01 -0.27
N ILE A 126 -7.30 8.48 -1.46
CA ILE A 126 -7.64 9.30 -2.64
C ILE A 126 -8.95 10.04 -2.39
N SER A 127 -10.01 9.34 -1.92
CA SER A 127 -11.28 9.97 -1.56
C SER A 127 -11.12 11.04 -0.48
N ALA A 128 -10.32 10.76 0.56
CA ALA A 128 -10.09 11.70 1.65
C ALA A 128 -9.33 12.95 1.17
N ALA A 129 -8.24 12.77 0.42
CA ALA A 129 -7.46 13.87 -0.13
C ALA A 129 -8.27 14.70 -1.14
N LEU A 130 -9.11 14.05 -1.96
CA LEU A 130 -10.03 14.71 -2.88
C LEU A 130 -11.04 15.59 -2.13
N GLY A 131 -11.67 15.05 -1.08
CA GLY A 131 -12.58 15.82 -0.23
C GLY A 131 -11.91 17.03 0.42
N MET A 132 -10.67 16.88 0.90
CA MET A 132 -9.87 17.98 1.41
C MET A 132 -9.56 19.03 0.33
N ALA A 133 -9.22 18.61 -0.89
CA ALA A 133 -8.95 19.50 -2.01
C ALA A 133 -10.17 20.34 -2.40
N ILE A 134 -11.34 19.70 -2.50
CA ILE A 134 -12.61 20.38 -2.79
C ILE A 134 -12.95 21.39 -1.68
N ALA A 135 -12.80 20.98 -0.41
CA ALA A 135 -13.09 21.85 0.74
C ALA A 135 -12.17 23.08 0.76
N ASN A 136 -10.87 22.91 0.56
CA ASN A 136 -9.90 24.01 0.55
C ASN A 136 -10.12 24.96 -0.64
N ALA A 137 -10.43 24.43 -1.83
CA ALA A 137 -10.80 25.24 -2.98
C ALA A 137 -12.04 26.11 -2.67
N LYS A 138 -13.05 25.55 -2.00
CA LYS A 138 -14.26 26.28 -1.60
C LYS A 138 -13.98 27.37 -0.56
N LEU A 139 -13.05 27.13 0.36
CA LEU A 139 -12.64 28.07 1.40
C LEU A 139 -11.63 29.13 0.91
N GLY A 140 -11.15 29.02 -0.32
CA GLY A 140 -10.12 29.93 -0.86
C GLY A 140 -8.74 29.71 -0.23
N THR A 141 -8.46 28.51 0.29
CA THR A 141 -7.16 28.15 0.84
C THR A 141 -6.33 27.39 -0.19
N HIS A 142 -5.07 27.78 -0.35
CA HIS A 142 -4.15 27.18 -1.33
C HIS A 142 -3.19 26.21 -0.66
N LYS A 143 -3.70 25.01 -0.37
CA LYS A 143 -2.92 23.89 0.19
C LYS A 143 -2.60 22.86 -0.89
N GLN A 144 -1.52 22.11 -0.70
CA GLN A 144 -1.26 20.90 -1.48
C GLN A 144 -1.95 19.70 -0.84
N HIS A 145 -2.41 18.77 -1.65
CA HIS A 145 -3.12 17.55 -1.23
C HIS A 145 -2.44 16.34 -1.83
N VAL A 146 -1.87 15.48 -0.99
CA VAL A 146 -1.12 14.30 -1.43
C VAL A 146 -1.78 13.05 -0.84
N ALA A 147 -2.18 12.11 -1.70
CA ALA A 147 -2.59 10.76 -1.30
C ALA A 147 -1.47 9.78 -1.65
N VAL A 148 -0.90 9.11 -0.64
CA VAL A 148 0.08 8.04 -0.84
C VAL A 148 -0.63 6.70 -0.72
N ILE A 149 -0.72 5.95 -1.81
CA ILE A 149 -1.46 4.68 -1.89
C ILE A 149 -0.54 3.55 -2.37
N GLY A 150 -0.68 2.36 -1.79
CA GLY A 150 0.02 1.16 -2.26
C GLY A 150 -0.66 0.54 -3.49
N ASP A 151 0.12 -0.20 -4.26
CA ASP A 151 -0.28 -1.11 -5.35
C ASP A 151 -1.35 -2.13 -4.96
N GLY A 152 -1.30 -2.71 -3.75
CA GLY A 152 -2.40 -3.55 -3.26
C GLY A 152 -3.68 -2.75 -3.01
N ALA A 153 -3.56 -1.56 -2.40
CA ALA A 153 -4.70 -0.75 -1.98
C ALA A 153 -5.41 -0.06 -3.16
N ILE A 154 -4.71 0.26 -4.25
CA ILE A 154 -5.34 0.88 -5.43
C ILE A 154 -6.29 -0.08 -6.17
N THR A 155 -6.22 -1.39 -5.89
CA THR A 155 -7.11 -2.40 -6.51
C THR A 155 -8.58 -2.27 -6.10
N ALA A 156 -8.88 -1.62 -4.97
CA ALA A 156 -10.24 -1.51 -4.47
C ALA A 156 -11.10 -0.56 -5.30
N GLY A 157 -12.40 -0.87 -5.41
CA GLY A 157 -13.36 -0.06 -6.16
C GLY A 157 -13.38 1.42 -5.75
N MET A 158 -13.34 1.70 -4.44
CA MET A 158 -13.34 3.08 -3.91
C MET A 158 -12.16 3.93 -4.42
N ALA A 159 -10.99 3.33 -4.66
CA ALA A 159 -9.87 4.07 -5.21
C ALA A 159 -10.16 4.54 -6.64
N PHE A 160 -10.77 3.68 -7.47
CA PHE A 160 -11.17 4.03 -8.83
C PHE A 160 -12.34 5.00 -8.90
N GLU A 161 -13.34 4.86 -8.02
CA GLU A 161 -14.41 5.84 -7.86
C GLU A 161 -13.85 7.24 -7.59
N ALA A 162 -12.87 7.33 -6.69
CA ALA A 162 -12.20 8.58 -6.34
C ALA A 162 -11.34 9.14 -7.48
N LEU A 163 -10.56 8.31 -8.16
CA LEU A 163 -9.76 8.72 -9.32
C LEU A 163 -10.66 9.29 -10.42
N ASN A 164 -11.72 8.56 -10.78
CA ASN A 164 -12.68 8.98 -11.78
C ASN A 164 -13.32 10.34 -11.41
N HIS A 165 -13.67 10.53 -10.14
CA HIS A 165 -14.27 11.78 -9.68
C HIS A 165 -13.26 12.95 -9.66
N ALA A 166 -12.02 12.73 -9.21
CA ALA A 166 -11.00 13.76 -9.09
C ALA A 166 -10.73 14.52 -10.39
N SER A 167 -10.72 13.78 -11.51
CA SER A 167 -10.60 14.36 -12.86
C SER A 167 -11.83 15.17 -13.25
N GLY A 168 -13.04 14.64 -12.99
CA GLY A 168 -14.30 15.33 -13.29
C GLY A 168 -14.48 16.67 -12.57
N VAL A 169 -13.85 16.86 -11.40
CA VAL A 169 -13.85 18.14 -10.66
C VAL A 169 -12.56 18.94 -10.82
N ASN A 170 -11.62 18.49 -11.66
CA ASN A 170 -10.29 19.08 -11.85
C ASN A 170 -9.58 19.39 -10.50
N ALA A 171 -9.58 18.41 -9.59
CA ALA A 171 -9.04 18.59 -8.25
C ALA A 171 -7.53 18.84 -8.28
N ASN A 172 -7.08 19.88 -7.57
CA ASN A 172 -5.65 20.14 -7.38
C ASN A 172 -5.07 19.20 -6.32
N MET A 173 -4.65 18.01 -6.75
CA MET A 173 -4.14 16.94 -5.88
C MET A 173 -3.10 16.08 -6.58
N LEU A 174 -2.24 15.46 -5.78
CA LEU A 174 -1.25 14.48 -6.19
C LEU A 174 -1.60 13.11 -5.59
N VAL A 175 -1.76 12.10 -6.44
CA VAL A 175 -1.77 10.70 -6.05
C VAL A 175 -0.37 10.13 -6.27
N ILE A 176 0.21 9.51 -5.24
CA ILE A 176 1.49 8.79 -5.34
C ILE A 176 1.19 7.31 -5.17
N LEU A 177 1.37 6.55 -6.25
CA LEU A 177 1.34 5.09 -6.22
C LEU A 177 2.72 4.58 -5.79
N ASN A 178 2.78 4.00 -4.58
CA ASN A 178 3.92 3.28 -4.07
C ASN A 178 3.82 1.80 -4.47
N ASP A 179 4.41 1.45 -5.61
CA ASP A 179 4.39 0.10 -6.14
C ASP A 179 5.58 -0.70 -5.64
N ASN A 180 5.32 -1.85 -5.04
CA ASN A 180 6.34 -2.77 -4.53
C ASN A 180 6.00 -4.23 -4.87
N ASP A 181 5.10 -4.45 -5.85
CA ASP A 181 4.55 -5.74 -6.29
C ASP A 181 3.86 -6.58 -5.19
N MET A 182 3.52 -5.99 -4.03
CA MET A 182 3.06 -6.72 -2.84
C MET A 182 1.89 -6.04 -2.10
N SER A 183 0.96 -6.86 -1.62
CA SER A 183 -0.02 -6.53 -0.57
C SER A 183 0.48 -7.07 0.78
N ILE A 184 -0.32 -7.85 1.52
CA ILE A 184 0.20 -8.76 2.55
C ILE A 184 0.83 -9.96 1.84
N SER A 185 0.08 -10.61 0.96
CA SER A 185 0.51 -11.58 -0.04
C SER A 185 1.00 -10.90 -1.32
N GLU A 186 1.52 -11.66 -2.29
CA GLU A 186 1.78 -11.17 -3.65
C GLU A 186 0.51 -10.56 -4.25
N ASN A 187 0.64 -9.43 -4.97
CA ASN A 187 -0.53 -8.82 -5.61
C ASN A 187 -1.09 -9.71 -6.72
N VAL A 188 -2.42 -9.73 -6.82
CA VAL A 188 -3.15 -10.48 -7.85
C VAL A 188 -3.96 -9.55 -8.76
N GLY A 189 -4.34 -10.06 -9.93
CA GLY A 189 -5.27 -9.39 -10.84
C GLY A 189 -4.63 -8.64 -12.02
N GLY A 190 -5.48 -8.12 -12.89
CA GLY A 190 -5.07 -7.48 -14.15
C GLY A 190 -4.28 -6.18 -13.97
N LEU A 191 -4.53 -5.44 -12.88
CA LEU A 191 -3.80 -4.21 -12.56
C LEU A 191 -2.35 -4.47 -12.18
N ASN A 192 -2.08 -5.53 -11.41
CA ASN A 192 -0.70 -5.92 -11.09
C ASN A 192 0.10 -6.22 -12.37
N ASN A 193 -0.47 -7.04 -13.26
CA ASN A 193 0.11 -7.32 -14.58
C ASN A 193 0.32 -6.05 -15.43
N TYR A 194 -0.56 -5.06 -15.29
CA TYR A 194 -0.46 -3.78 -15.97
C TYR A 194 0.72 -2.95 -15.45
N PHE A 195 0.89 -2.82 -14.14
CA PHE A 195 2.02 -2.09 -13.55
C PHE A 195 3.36 -2.77 -13.85
N ALA A 196 3.44 -4.10 -13.73
CA ALA A 196 4.63 -4.86 -14.09
C ALA A 196 5.06 -4.62 -15.56
N LYS A 197 4.09 -4.54 -16.49
CA LYS A 197 4.36 -4.18 -17.89
C LYS A 197 4.91 -2.76 -18.04
N ILE A 198 4.34 -1.80 -17.32
CA ILE A 198 4.82 -0.41 -17.32
C ILE A 198 6.29 -0.36 -16.83
N PHE A 199 6.61 -1.02 -15.71
CA PHE A 199 7.97 -1.09 -15.18
C PHE A 199 8.96 -1.74 -16.14
N SER A 200 8.59 -2.89 -16.73
CA SER A 200 9.47 -3.55 -17.69
C SER A 200 9.70 -2.69 -18.95
N GLY A 201 8.69 -1.94 -19.40
CA GLY A 201 8.77 -1.04 -20.55
C GLY A 201 9.60 0.22 -20.28
N SER A 202 9.55 0.77 -19.07
CA SER A 202 10.39 1.90 -18.66
C SER A 202 11.85 1.49 -18.48
N ALA A 203 12.11 0.32 -17.89
CA ALA A 203 13.45 -0.26 -17.78
C ALA A 203 14.09 -0.48 -19.17
N TYR A 204 13.31 -0.98 -20.13
CA TYR A 204 13.76 -1.15 -21.51
C TYR A 204 14.05 0.19 -22.20
N SER A 205 13.25 1.23 -21.94
CA SER A 205 13.45 2.58 -22.48
C SER A 205 14.71 3.25 -21.92
N ASN A 206 14.98 3.09 -20.62
CA ASN A 206 16.19 3.60 -19.97
C ASN A 206 17.47 2.88 -20.45
N LEU A 207 17.39 1.57 -20.70
CA LEU A 207 18.48 0.82 -21.36
C LEU A 207 18.74 1.33 -22.79
N ARG A 208 17.69 1.70 -23.53
CA ARG A 208 17.80 2.26 -24.89
C ARG A 208 18.46 3.64 -24.91
N GLU A 209 18.18 4.52 -23.95
CA GLU A 209 18.86 5.82 -23.84
C GLU A 209 20.34 5.68 -23.48
N GLY A 210 20.71 4.71 -22.61
CA GLY A 210 22.09 4.33 -22.36
C GLY A 210 22.80 3.81 -23.62
N GLY A 211 22.11 3.00 -24.42
CA GLY A 211 22.62 2.45 -25.69
C GLY A 211 22.83 3.49 -26.80
N LYS A 212 22.05 4.57 -26.83
CA LYS A 212 22.21 5.67 -27.82
C LYS A 212 23.58 6.36 -27.75
N LYS A 213 24.26 6.33 -26.60
CA LYS A 213 25.65 6.82 -26.47
C LYS A 213 26.69 5.86 -27.08
N VAL A 214 26.43 4.55 -27.07
CA VAL A 214 27.30 3.51 -27.65
C VAL A 214 27.11 3.41 -29.18
N LEU A 215 25.88 3.61 -29.67
CA LEU A 215 25.53 3.57 -31.09
C LEU A 215 26.29 4.58 -31.96
N LYS A 216 26.76 5.71 -31.39
CA LYS A 216 27.57 6.72 -32.10
C LYS A 216 28.98 6.25 -32.49
N GLN A 217 29.43 5.09 -32.01
CA GLN A 217 30.77 4.54 -32.28
C GLN A 217 30.76 3.35 -33.26
N LEU A 218 29.60 2.99 -33.82
CA LEU A 218 29.49 1.84 -34.73
C LEU A 218 29.71 2.24 -36.21
N PRO A 219 30.35 1.39 -37.03
CA PRO A 219 30.54 1.64 -38.46
C PRO A 219 29.20 1.73 -39.22
N GLY A 220 29.18 2.53 -40.30
CA GLY A 220 27.96 3.08 -40.91
C GLY A 220 26.92 2.09 -41.44
N ASN A 221 27.27 0.82 -41.65
CA ASN A 221 26.34 -0.24 -42.06
C ASN A 221 25.44 -0.75 -40.91
N LEU A 222 25.90 -0.68 -39.66
CA LEU A 222 25.13 -1.07 -38.48
C LEU A 222 24.19 0.06 -38.00
N ALA A 223 24.57 1.31 -38.24
CA ALA A 223 23.75 2.48 -37.90
C ALA A 223 22.43 2.53 -38.71
N GLU A 224 22.46 2.09 -39.97
CA GLU A 224 21.28 2.10 -40.85
C GLU A 224 20.26 1.02 -40.45
N LEU A 225 20.74 -0.15 -40.02
CA LEU A 225 19.94 -1.24 -39.45
C LEU A 225 19.29 -0.82 -38.13
N ALA A 226 20.04 -0.15 -37.25
CA ALA A 226 19.52 0.40 -36.00
C ALA A 226 18.46 1.49 -36.24
N ARG A 227 18.65 2.34 -37.26
CA ARG A 227 17.68 3.39 -37.62
C ARG A 227 16.36 2.80 -38.15
N LYS A 228 16.42 1.75 -38.97
CA LYS A 228 15.21 1.04 -39.44
C LYS A 228 14.47 0.31 -38.32
N ALA A 229 15.19 -0.25 -37.34
CA ALA A 229 14.58 -0.82 -36.13
C ALA A 229 13.92 0.27 -35.26
N GLU A 230 14.58 1.43 -35.10
CA GLU A 230 14.02 2.59 -34.40
C GLU A 230 12.77 3.18 -35.08
N GLU A 231 12.71 3.18 -36.41
CA GLU A 231 11.53 3.59 -37.18
C GLU A 231 10.34 2.61 -37.03
N HIS A 232 10.59 1.30 -36.97
CA HIS A 232 9.55 0.30 -36.66
C HIS A 232 9.00 0.45 -35.22
N MET A 233 9.81 0.93 -34.28
CA MET A 233 9.36 1.21 -32.91
C MET A 233 8.62 2.55 -32.77
N LYS A 234 8.86 3.54 -33.64
CA LYS A 234 8.11 4.81 -33.65
C LYS A 234 6.64 4.64 -34.03
N GLY A 235 6.27 3.51 -34.65
CA GLY A 235 4.88 3.13 -34.92
C GLY A 235 4.07 2.74 -33.67
N MET A 236 4.71 2.58 -32.50
CA MET A 236 4.04 2.44 -31.21
C MET A 236 3.88 3.81 -30.56
N VAL A 237 2.92 4.61 -31.05
CA VAL A 237 2.35 5.67 -30.22
C VAL A 237 1.69 4.94 -29.06
N VAL A 238 2.31 4.97 -27.87
CA VAL A 238 1.77 4.33 -26.67
C VAL A 238 0.42 5.01 -26.39
N PRO A 239 -0.72 4.29 -26.43
CA PRO A 239 -1.98 4.83 -25.91
C PRO A 239 -1.74 5.33 -24.49
N GLY A 240 -2.42 6.40 -24.07
CA GLY A 240 -2.25 6.93 -22.72
C GLY A 240 -2.34 5.81 -21.68
N THR A 241 -1.55 5.93 -20.61
CA THR A 241 -1.71 5.06 -19.45
C THR A 241 -3.16 5.12 -18.96
N LEU A 242 -3.61 4.08 -18.24
CA LEU A 242 -4.96 4.01 -17.67
C LEU A 242 -5.30 5.30 -16.90
N PHE A 243 -4.34 5.85 -16.16
CA PHE A 243 -4.53 7.07 -15.38
C PHE A 243 -4.58 8.34 -16.23
N GLU A 244 -3.83 8.39 -17.33
CA GLU A 244 -3.95 9.48 -18.31
C GLU A 244 -5.33 9.49 -18.98
N GLU A 245 -5.86 8.31 -19.32
CA GLU A 245 -7.22 8.16 -19.85
C GLU A 245 -8.29 8.53 -18.81
N LEU A 246 -8.00 8.37 -17.51
CA LEU A 246 -8.82 8.90 -16.42
C LEU A 246 -8.63 10.41 -16.20
N GLY A 247 -7.76 11.07 -16.96
CA GLY A 247 -7.53 12.52 -16.95
C GLY A 247 -6.48 13.01 -15.95
N PHE A 248 -5.60 12.13 -15.47
CA PHE A 248 -4.46 12.54 -14.64
C PHE A 248 -3.24 12.87 -15.49
N ASN A 249 -2.46 13.85 -15.04
CA ASN A 249 -1.07 13.99 -15.50
C ASN A 249 -0.21 12.91 -14.84
N TYR A 250 0.19 11.90 -15.60
CA TYR A 250 0.94 10.74 -15.11
C TYR A 250 2.46 10.92 -15.28
N ILE A 251 3.22 10.67 -14.22
CA ILE A 251 4.68 10.67 -14.21
C ILE A 251 5.18 9.37 -13.58
N GLY A 252 6.08 8.68 -14.28
CA GLY A 252 6.77 7.48 -13.77
C GLY A 252 6.64 6.26 -14.70
N PRO A 253 7.02 5.07 -14.23
CA PRO A 253 7.53 4.80 -12.88
C PRO A 253 8.97 5.31 -12.72
N ILE A 254 9.29 5.83 -11.53
CA ILE A 254 10.65 6.19 -11.13
C ILE A 254 11.10 5.35 -9.92
N ASP A 255 12.41 5.29 -9.66
CA ASP A 255 12.95 4.63 -8.47
C ASP A 255 12.57 5.41 -7.20
N GLY A 256 11.76 4.81 -6.33
CA GLY A 256 11.31 5.36 -5.06
C GLY A 256 12.39 5.37 -3.96
N HIS A 257 13.58 4.82 -4.23
CA HIS A 257 14.76 4.92 -3.38
C HIS A 257 15.83 5.89 -3.92
N ASP A 258 15.64 6.43 -5.12
CA ASP A 258 16.49 7.51 -5.65
C ASP A 258 15.98 8.86 -5.15
N LEU A 259 16.48 9.24 -3.97
CA LEU A 259 16.07 10.47 -3.28
C LEU A 259 16.29 11.75 -4.13
N PRO A 260 17.43 11.97 -4.82
CA PRO A 260 17.58 13.06 -5.78
C PRO A 260 16.49 13.12 -6.87
N THR A 261 16.14 11.98 -7.47
CA THR A 261 15.10 11.89 -8.50
C THR A 261 13.71 12.19 -7.92
N LEU A 262 13.39 11.64 -6.73
CA LEU A 262 12.16 11.95 -6.01
C LEU A 262 12.02 13.45 -5.71
N LEU A 263 13.07 14.07 -5.17
CA LEU A 263 13.07 15.50 -4.82
C LEU A 263 12.83 16.38 -6.04
N THR A 264 13.52 16.08 -7.14
CA THR A 264 13.38 16.84 -8.40
C THR A 264 11.97 16.69 -8.96
N THR A 265 11.45 15.46 -8.99
CA THR A 265 10.13 15.15 -9.54
C THR A 265 9.03 15.80 -8.71
N LEU A 266 9.03 15.60 -7.39
CA LEU A 266 8.03 16.18 -6.48
C LEU A 266 8.07 17.71 -6.49
N LYS A 267 9.27 18.32 -6.57
CA LYS A 267 9.42 19.78 -6.68
C LYS A 267 8.75 20.32 -7.94
N ASN A 268 8.92 19.64 -9.08
CA ASN A 268 8.31 20.02 -10.35
C ASN A 268 6.79 19.84 -10.30
N MET A 269 6.31 18.70 -9.82
CA MET A 269 4.88 18.38 -9.68
C MET A 269 4.15 19.35 -8.76
N LYS A 270 4.79 19.81 -7.67
CA LYS A 270 4.20 20.81 -6.76
C LYS A 270 3.86 22.14 -7.46
N GLN A 271 4.50 22.46 -8.58
CA GLN A 271 4.21 23.67 -9.37
C GLN A 271 3.07 23.48 -10.37
N LEU A 272 2.67 22.24 -10.63
CA LEU A 272 1.58 21.92 -11.57
C LEU A 272 0.24 22.00 -10.86
N HIS A 273 -0.81 22.28 -11.64
CA HIS A 273 -2.19 22.34 -11.17
C HIS A 273 -3.00 21.16 -11.69
N GLY A 274 -4.08 20.84 -10.97
CA GLY A 274 -5.03 19.79 -11.36
C GLY A 274 -4.61 18.40 -10.88
N PRO A 275 -5.25 17.34 -11.40
CA PRO A 275 -5.04 15.97 -10.95
C PRO A 275 -3.70 15.43 -11.47
N GLN A 276 -2.83 15.04 -10.55
CA GLN A 276 -1.50 14.52 -10.83
C GLN A 276 -1.33 13.12 -10.27
N PHE A 277 -0.59 12.28 -10.98
CA PHE A 277 -0.31 10.90 -10.60
C PHE A 277 1.19 10.63 -10.72
N LEU A 278 1.84 10.28 -9.60
CA LEU A 278 3.24 9.87 -9.55
C LEU A 278 3.31 8.37 -9.27
N HIS A 279 3.93 7.61 -10.16
CA HIS A 279 4.21 6.21 -9.96
C HIS A 279 5.67 6.03 -9.52
N ILE A 280 5.89 5.42 -8.36
CA ILE A 280 7.22 5.07 -7.87
C ILE A 280 7.31 3.56 -7.64
N GLY A 281 8.48 2.98 -7.90
CA GLY A 281 8.81 1.60 -7.54
C GLY A 281 9.66 1.56 -6.28
N THR A 282 9.26 0.79 -5.28
CA THR A 282 10.00 0.58 -4.04
C THR A 282 10.21 -0.90 -3.76
N ARG A 283 11.07 -1.20 -2.79
CA ARG A 283 11.29 -2.55 -2.26
C ARG A 283 10.78 -2.61 -0.83
N LYS A 284 9.79 -3.46 -0.59
CA LYS A 284 9.30 -3.74 0.76
C LYS A 284 10.46 -4.30 1.60
N GLY A 285 10.67 -3.76 2.80
CA GLY A 285 11.80 -4.14 3.67
C GLY A 285 13.12 -3.43 3.36
N LYS A 286 13.15 -2.43 2.46
CA LYS A 286 14.39 -1.81 1.96
C LYS A 286 15.44 -1.54 3.03
N GLY A 287 16.63 -2.10 2.81
CA GLY A 287 17.83 -1.91 3.63
C GLY A 287 17.88 -2.79 4.88
N TYR A 288 16.95 -3.73 5.04
CA TYR A 288 17.07 -4.84 5.99
C TYR A 288 16.92 -6.18 5.23
N PRO A 289 18.05 -6.83 4.83
CA PRO A 289 18.02 -7.97 3.91
C PRO A 289 17.02 -9.08 4.24
N PRO A 290 16.85 -9.50 5.52
CA PRO A 290 15.85 -10.52 5.85
C PRO A 290 14.41 -10.11 5.50
N ALA A 291 14.05 -8.84 5.67
CA ALA A 291 12.73 -8.33 5.29
C ALA A 291 12.58 -8.09 3.79
N GLU A 292 13.68 -7.90 3.07
CA GLU A 292 13.65 -7.79 1.62
C GLU A 292 13.55 -9.16 0.92
N GLU A 293 14.02 -10.23 1.58
CA GLU A 293 13.95 -11.62 1.11
C GLU A 293 12.60 -12.27 1.45
N ASP A 294 12.05 -12.00 2.64
CA ASP A 294 10.73 -12.49 3.07
C ASP A 294 9.81 -11.34 3.52
N PRO A 295 9.32 -10.50 2.59
CA PRO A 295 8.49 -9.34 2.92
C PRO A 295 7.14 -9.71 3.53
N ILE A 296 6.68 -10.96 3.39
CA ILE A 296 5.45 -11.47 4.00
C ILE A 296 5.67 -11.72 5.48
N ALA A 297 6.70 -12.49 5.85
CA ALA A 297 7.01 -12.76 7.25
C ALA A 297 7.38 -11.48 8.03
N TYR A 298 8.03 -10.52 7.35
CA TYR A 298 8.42 -9.25 7.95
C TYR A 298 7.38 -8.12 7.76
N HIS A 299 6.17 -8.41 7.26
CA HIS A 299 5.11 -7.39 7.19
C HIS A 299 4.75 -6.85 8.58
N GLY A 300 4.47 -7.76 9.52
CA GLY A 300 4.25 -7.47 10.93
C GLY A 300 5.11 -8.39 11.80
N VAL A 301 6.03 -7.82 12.56
CA VAL A 301 7.03 -8.59 13.32
C VAL A 301 6.75 -8.59 14.82
N PRO A 302 7.08 -9.69 15.53
CA PRO A 302 7.19 -9.65 16.99
C PRO A 302 8.43 -8.83 17.41
N ILE A 303 8.70 -8.76 18.71
CA ILE A 303 10.03 -8.34 19.21
C ILE A 303 11.07 -9.33 18.66
N PHE A 304 12.17 -8.85 18.10
CA PHE A 304 13.23 -9.67 17.48
C PHE A 304 14.62 -9.05 17.69
N ASP A 305 15.68 -9.84 17.46
CA ASP A 305 17.06 -9.32 17.44
C ASP A 305 17.43 -8.93 16.01
N PRO A 306 17.71 -7.65 15.71
CA PRO A 306 18.05 -7.21 14.36
C PRO A 306 19.42 -7.72 13.88
N SER A 307 20.27 -8.26 14.77
CA SER A 307 21.54 -8.90 14.39
C SER A 307 21.37 -10.36 13.94
N GLU A 308 20.21 -10.96 14.16
CA GLU A 308 19.84 -12.27 13.63
C GLU A 308 19.10 -12.13 12.29
N ASN A 309 19.26 -13.13 11.42
CA ASN A 309 18.59 -13.15 10.11
C ASN A 309 17.20 -13.80 10.15
N SER A 310 16.73 -14.21 11.32
CA SER A 310 15.46 -14.93 11.49
C SER A 310 14.63 -14.35 12.62
N LEU A 311 13.32 -14.29 12.41
CA LEU A 311 12.38 -13.97 13.47
C LEU A 311 12.35 -15.07 14.55
N PRO A 312 12.11 -14.72 15.82
CA PRO A 312 12.07 -15.68 16.90
C PRO A 312 10.96 -16.71 16.67
N VAL A 313 11.33 -17.99 16.81
CA VAL A 313 10.38 -19.10 16.71
C VAL A 313 9.52 -19.12 17.96
N THR A 314 8.31 -18.59 17.88
CA THR A 314 7.31 -18.75 18.92
C THR A 314 6.61 -20.10 18.77
N LYS A 315 6.26 -20.73 19.90
CA LYS A 315 5.53 -22.00 19.91
C LYS A 315 4.16 -21.74 19.29
N LYS A 316 3.95 -22.22 18.06
CA LYS A 316 2.69 -22.04 17.33
C LYS A 316 1.56 -22.75 18.09
N SER A 317 0.71 -21.98 18.76
CA SER A 317 -0.59 -22.47 19.21
C SER A 317 -1.52 -22.58 17.99
N MET A 318 -2.45 -23.53 18.04
CA MET A 318 -3.49 -23.62 17.04
C MET A 318 -4.35 -22.34 17.08
N THR A 319 -4.44 -21.64 15.96
CA THR A 319 -5.30 -20.45 15.82
C THR A 319 -6.65 -20.84 15.21
N TYR A 320 -7.68 -20.00 15.36
CA TYR A 320 -8.96 -20.19 14.69
C TYR A 320 -8.80 -20.29 13.16
N SER A 321 -7.91 -19.49 12.58
CA SER A 321 -7.60 -19.55 11.14
C SER A 321 -6.99 -20.89 10.73
N ASN A 322 -6.16 -21.51 11.58
CA ASN A 322 -5.63 -22.84 11.31
C ASN A 322 -6.75 -23.88 11.32
N VAL A 323 -7.66 -23.82 12.30
CA VAL A 323 -8.81 -24.72 12.38
C VAL A 323 -9.73 -24.54 11.17
N PHE A 324 -10.00 -23.30 10.76
CA PHE A 324 -10.79 -23.02 9.55
C PHE A 324 -10.10 -23.53 8.29
N GLY A 325 -8.81 -23.25 8.10
CA GLY A 325 -8.04 -23.77 6.96
C GLY A 325 -7.99 -25.29 6.92
N ASP A 326 -7.97 -25.94 8.09
CA ASP A 326 -8.09 -27.38 8.22
C ASP A 326 -9.42 -27.91 7.71
N TRP A 327 -10.50 -27.36 8.26
CA TRP A 327 -11.86 -27.68 7.86
C TRP A 327 -12.11 -27.40 6.36
N LEU A 328 -11.62 -26.28 5.83
CA LEU A 328 -11.82 -25.89 4.44
C LEU A 328 -11.23 -26.91 3.47
N CYS A 329 -10.00 -27.39 3.74
CA CYS A 329 -9.40 -28.47 2.94
C CYS A 329 -10.16 -29.78 3.09
N ASP A 330 -10.62 -30.13 4.29
CA ASP A 330 -11.37 -31.37 4.51
C ASP A 330 -12.72 -31.35 3.80
N MET A 331 -13.40 -30.20 3.76
CA MET A 331 -14.65 -30.04 3.02
C MET A 331 -14.44 -30.08 1.51
N ALA A 332 -13.37 -29.49 0.97
CA ALA A 332 -13.08 -29.58 -0.46
C ALA A 332 -12.73 -31.00 -0.95
N LYS A 333 -12.31 -31.92 -0.06
CA LYS A 333 -12.15 -33.34 -0.40
C LYS A 333 -13.49 -34.01 -0.67
N VAL A 334 -14.54 -33.61 0.05
CA VAL A 334 -15.86 -34.27 -0.01
C VAL A 334 -16.83 -33.55 -0.93
N ASP A 335 -16.71 -32.23 -1.09
CA ASP A 335 -17.60 -31.42 -1.92
C ASP A 335 -16.82 -30.77 -3.09
N PRO A 336 -17.02 -31.25 -4.33
CA PRO A 336 -16.37 -30.68 -5.50
C PRO A 336 -16.93 -29.31 -5.91
N LEU A 337 -18.10 -28.90 -5.38
CA LEU A 337 -18.75 -27.62 -5.69
C LEU A 337 -18.26 -26.48 -4.80
N LEU A 338 -17.48 -26.79 -3.75
CA LEU A 338 -16.94 -25.78 -2.83
C LEU A 338 -15.96 -24.86 -3.56
N MET A 339 -16.19 -23.56 -3.45
CA MET A 339 -15.28 -22.51 -3.90
C MET A 339 -14.87 -21.65 -2.71
N ALA A 340 -13.60 -21.27 -2.61
CA ALA A 340 -13.09 -20.46 -1.51
C ALA A 340 -12.61 -19.10 -2.04
N ILE A 341 -13.11 -18.02 -1.45
CA ILE A 341 -12.88 -16.64 -1.87
C ILE A 341 -12.28 -15.86 -0.70
N THR A 342 -11.26 -15.05 -0.95
CA THR A 342 -10.71 -14.12 0.03
C THR A 342 -10.31 -12.79 -0.60
N PRO A 343 -10.54 -11.65 0.08
CA PRO A 343 -10.07 -10.36 -0.39
C PRO A 343 -8.66 -10.07 0.16
N ALA A 344 -7.60 -10.59 -0.49
CA ALA A 344 -6.19 -10.41 -0.12
C ALA A 344 -5.79 -10.86 1.30
N MET A 345 -6.54 -11.77 1.92
CA MET A 345 -6.30 -12.24 3.30
C MET A 345 -6.00 -13.74 3.39
N GLY A 346 -5.30 -14.30 2.39
CA GLY A 346 -4.99 -15.73 2.31
C GLY A 346 -4.20 -16.27 3.51
N GLU A 347 -3.12 -15.60 3.92
CA GLU A 347 -2.32 -15.95 5.10
C GLU A 347 -3.11 -15.74 6.39
N GLY A 348 -3.74 -14.56 6.51
CA GLY A 348 -4.48 -14.14 7.69
C GLY A 348 -5.65 -15.06 8.03
N SER A 349 -6.32 -15.57 6.99
CA SER A 349 -7.47 -16.47 7.08
C SER A 349 -7.09 -17.95 6.98
N GLY A 350 -5.79 -18.29 6.98
CA GLY A 350 -5.34 -19.70 7.01
C GLY A 350 -5.58 -20.49 5.71
N MET A 351 -5.70 -19.83 4.57
CA MET A 351 -6.09 -20.44 3.29
C MET A 351 -4.91 -20.93 2.42
N ILE A 352 -3.67 -20.70 2.84
CA ILE A 352 -2.46 -21.03 2.05
C ILE A 352 -2.38 -22.51 1.68
N ARG A 353 -2.82 -23.41 2.56
CA ARG A 353 -2.84 -24.84 2.23
C ARG A 353 -3.91 -25.15 1.19
N PHE A 354 -5.08 -24.53 1.32
CA PHE A 354 -6.18 -24.69 0.39
C PHE A 354 -5.79 -24.20 -1.01
N SER A 355 -5.19 -23.02 -1.12
CA SER A 355 -4.76 -22.46 -2.42
C SER A 355 -3.76 -23.36 -3.15
N LYS A 356 -2.90 -24.07 -2.42
CA LYS A 356 -1.95 -25.03 -2.99
C LYS A 356 -2.58 -26.37 -3.38
N GLN A 357 -3.54 -26.86 -2.60
CA GLN A 357 -4.17 -28.17 -2.84
C GLN A 357 -5.34 -28.11 -3.84
N TYR A 358 -6.05 -26.98 -3.87
CA TYR A 358 -7.24 -26.75 -4.69
C TYR A 358 -7.14 -25.41 -5.44
N PRO A 359 -6.10 -25.19 -6.26
CA PRO A 359 -5.85 -23.90 -6.91
C PRO A 359 -7.03 -23.46 -7.79
N ASP A 360 -7.68 -24.39 -8.51
CA ASP A 360 -8.82 -24.09 -9.37
C ASP A 360 -10.11 -23.72 -8.61
N ARG A 361 -10.10 -23.83 -7.27
CA ARG A 361 -11.23 -23.50 -6.40
C ARG A 361 -10.91 -22.36 -5.42
N TYR A 362 -9.75 -21.73 -5.56
CA TYR A 362 -9.30 -20.64 -4.71
C TYR A 362 -9.28 -19.32 -5.50
N PHE A 363 -9.95 -18.31 -4.98
CA PHE A 363 -10.05 -17.00 -5.60
C PHE A 363 -9.59 -15.92 -4.62
N ASP A 364 -8.46 -15.29 -4.92
CA ASP A 364 -8.04 -14.05 -4.28
C ASP A 364 -8.50 -12.87 -5.15
N VAL A 365 -9.38 -12.04 -4.60
CA VAL A 365 -9.96 -10.90 -5.33
C VAL A 365 -9.24 -9.57 -5.07
N ALA A 366 -8.01 -9.64 -4.56
CA ALA A 366 -7.27 -8.48 -4.06
C ALA A 366 -8.05 -7.75 -2.95
N ILE A 367 -7.78 -6.47 -2.71
CA ILE A 367 -8.48 -5.72 -1.66
C ILE A 367 -9.82 -5.19 -2.20
N ALA A 368 -10.78 -6.11 -2.39
CA ALA A 368 -12.08 -5.81 -2.97
C ALA A 368 -13.19 -6.60 -2.27
N GLU A 369 -13.52 -6.25 -1.03
CA GLU A 369 -14.52 -6.95 -0.22
C GLU A 369 -15.91 -6.93 -0.85
N GLN A 370 -16.34 -5.80 -1.43
CA GLN A 370 -17.62 -5.75 -2.14
C GLN A 370 -17.66 -6.79 -3.28
N HIS A 371 -16.57 -6.83 -4.06
CA HIS A 371 -16.45 -7.78 -5.17
C HIS A 371 -16.43 -9.22 -4.68
N ALA A 372 -15.74 -9.52 -3.56
CA ALA A 372 -15.72 -10.86 -2.97
C ALA A 372 -17.15 -11.38 -2.69
N VAL A 373 -18.01 -10.52 -2.12
CA VAL A 373 -19.37 -10.88 -1.75
C VAL A 373 -20.25 -11.09 -3.00
N THR A 374 -20.24 -10.15 -3.95
CA THR A 374 -21.04 -10.29 -5.17
C THR A 374 -20.52 -11.41 -6.08
N LEU A 375 -19.21 -11.67 -6.10
CA LEU A 375 -18.64 -12.83 -6.82
C LEU A 375 -19.18 -14.14 -6.24
N ALA A 376 -19.21 -14.26 -4.91
CA ALA A 376 -19.82 -15.39 -4.24
C ALA A 376 -21.29 -15.54 -4.61
N ALA A 377 -22.07 -14.45 -4.57
CA ALA A 377 -23.46 -14.47 -5.00
C ALA A 377 -23.62 -15.03 -6.43
N GLY A 378 -22.81 -14.55 -7.39
CA GLY A 378 -22.83 -15.07 -8.76
C GLY A 378 -22.48 -16.55 -8.86
N MET A 379 -21.50 -17.03 -8.10
CA MET A 379 -21.17 -18.47 -8.02
C MET A 379 -22.33 -19.29 -7.45
N ALA A 380 -23.00 -18.81 -6.41
CA ALA A 380 -24.14 -19.48 -5.80
C ALA A 380 -25.34 -19.57 -6.75
N CYS A 381 -25.58 -18.55 -7.60
CA CYS A 381 -26.60 -18.60 -8.64
C CYS A 381 -26.41 -19.76 -9.63
N GLU A 382 -25.15 -20.15 -9.89
CA GLU A 382 -24.79 -21.25 -10.79
C GLU A 382 -24.63 -22.60 -10.05
N GLY A 383 -25.10 -22.69 -8.80
CA GLY A 383 -25.13 -23.93 -8.02
C GLY A 383 -23.80 -24.34 -7.39
N LEU A 384 -22.79 -23.46 -7.38
CA LEU A 384 -21.57 -23.64 -6.59
C LEU A 384 -21.82 -23.29 -5.12
N LYS A 385 -20.91 -23.70 -4.24
CA LYS A 385 -20.97 -23.45 -2.79
C LYS A 385 -19.82 -22.54 -2.34
N PRO A 386 -19.93 -21.23 -2.56
CA PRO A 386 -18.89 -20.28 -2.24
C PRO A 386 -18.76 -20.05 -0.72
N ILE A 387 -17.52 -19.98 -0.27
CA ILE A 387 -17.12 -19.61 1.08
C ILE A 387 -16.30 -18.32 1.00
N VAL A 388 -16.80 -17.24 1.60
CA VAL A 388 -16.10 -15.97 1.70
C VAL A 388 -15.38 -15.92 3.05
N ALA A 389 -14.05 -16.07 3.03
CA ALA A 389 -13.19 -15.92 4.20
C ALA A 389 -12.72 -14.47 4.32
N ILE A 390 -13.22 -13.78 5.35
CA ILE A 390 -13.09 -12.33 5.50
C ILE A 390 -13.03 -11.94 6.97
N TYR A 391 -12.33 -10.85 7.30
CA TYR A 391 -12.33 -10.35 8.66
C TYR A 391 -13.63 -9.60 8.96
N SER A 392 -14.12 -9.66 10.20
CA SER A 392 -15.32 -8.93 10.64
C SER A 392 -15.24 -7.43 10.35
N SER A 393 -14.07 -6.81 10.58
CA SER A 393 -13.89 -5.38 10.30
C SER A 393 -13.97 -5.06 8.80
N PHE A 394 -13.47 -5.96 7.94
CA PHE A 394 -13.44 -5.75 6.49
C PHE A 394 -14.78 -6.09 5.83
N LEU A 395 -15.56 -7.04 6.37
CA LEU A 395 -16.90 -7.34 5.89
C LEU A 395 -17.84 -6.13 5.96
N GLN A 396 -17.56 -5.13 6.80
CA GLN A 396 -18.28 -3.85 6.79
C GLN A 396 -18.28 -3.18 5.41
N ARG A 397 -17.23 -3.37 4.59
CA ARG A 397 -17.16 -2.85 3.22
C ARG A 397 -18.17 -3.52 2.29
N GLY A 398 -18.43 -4.82 2.50
CA GLY A 398 -19.36 -5.63 1.70
C GLY A 398 -20.79 -5.67 2.25
N TYR A 399 -21.16 -4.77 3.17
CA TYR A 399 -22.46 -4.82 3.86
C TYR A 399 -23.64 -4.70 2.90
N ASP A 400 -23.56 -3.76 1.94
CA ASP A 400 -24.61 -3.57 0.93
C ASP A 400 -24.76 -4.81 0.04
N GLN A 401 -23.64 -5.39 -0.41
CA GLN A 401 -23.61 -6.60 -1.22
C GLN A 401 -24.13 -7.81 -0.45
N PHE A 402 -23.85 -7.91 0.86
CA PHE A 402 -24.42 -8.95 1.71
C PHE A 402 -25.96 -8.88 1.72
N ILE A 403 -26.54 -7.67 1.84
CA ILE A 403 -27.99 -7.48 1.84
C ILE A 403 -28.57 -7.79 0.46
N HIS A 404 -28.12 -7.03 -0.54
CA HIS A 404 -28.80 -6.96 -1.83
C HIS A 404 -28.42 -8.10 -2.76
N ASP A 405 -27.14 -8.50 -2.77
CA ASP A 405 -26.65 -9.50 -3.71
C ASP A 405 -26.77 -10.92 -3.14
N VAL A 406 -26.79 -11.08 -1.81
CA VAL A 406 -26.87 -12.41 -1.17
C VAL A 406 -28.22 -12.63 -0.46
N ALA A 407 -28.52 -11.85 0.58
CA ALA A 407 -29.60 -12.16 1.52
C ALA A 407 -31.00 -12.04 0.88
N LEU A 408 -31.29 -10.97 0.15
CA LEU A 408 -32.58 -10.79 -0.53
C LEU A 408 -32.87 -11.86 -1.59
N GLN A 409 -31.82 -12.45 -2.14
CA GLN A 409 -31.90 -13.53 -3.13
C GLN A 409 -31.88 -14.92 -2.47
N ASN A 410 -31.68 -15.00 -1.14
CA ASN A 410 -31.58 -16.25 -0.37
C ASN A 410 -30.56 -17.24 -0.97
N LEU A 411 -29.37 -16.73 -1.33
CA LEU A 411 -28.31 -17.50 -1.98
C LEU A 411 -27.46 -18.29 -0.96
N ASP A 412 -26.97 -19.45 -1.39
CA ASP A 412 -26.10 -20.34 -0.59
C ASP A 412 -24.66 -19.82 -0.56
N VAL A 413 -24.41 -18.82 0.31
CA VAL A 413 -23.08 -18.25 0.54
C VAL A 413 -22.71 -18.40 2.01
N LEU A 414 -21.58 -19.05 2.29
CA LEU A 414 -21.06 -19.17 3.66
C LEU A 414 -20.02 -18.07 3.93
N PHE A 415 -20.23 -17.29 4.99
CA PHE A 415 -19.25 -16.31 5.46
C PHE A 415 -18.42 -16.88 6.61
N ALA A 416 -17.13 -17.09 6.37
CA ALA A 416 -16.16 -17.46 7.39
C ALA A 416 -15.52 -16.18 7.95
N ILE A 417 -16.11 -15.67 9.03
CA ILE A 417 -15.76 -14.37 9.60
C ILE A 417 -14.65 -14.54 10.66
N ASP A 418 -13.43 -14.16 10.30
CA ASP A 418 -12.27 -14.15 11.20
C ASP A 418 -12.11 -12.78 11.89
N ARG A 419 -11.26 -12.67 12.93
CA ARG A 419 -10.99 -11.43 13.68
C ARG A 419 -12.27 -10.73 14.20
N ALA A 420 -13.31 -11.52 14.52
CA ALA A 420 -14.50 -11.03 15.18
C ALA A 420 -14.19 -10.61 16.64
N GLY A 421 -14.71 -9.46 17.05
CA GLY A 421 -14.45 -8.82 18.33
C GLY A 421 -13.22 -7.91 18.34
N LEU A 422 -12.56 -7.82 19.50
CA LEU A 422 -11.37 -6.97 19.70
C LEU A 422 -10.12 -7.69 19.22
N VAL A 423 -9.30 -7.02 18.40
CA VAL A 423 -8.08 -7.59 17.79
C VAL A 423 -6.77 -7.09 18.43
N GLY A 424 -6.86 -6.29 19.49
CA GLY A 424 -5.69 -5.80 20.22
C GLY A 424 -4.95 -4.66 19.52
N GLY A 425 -3.64 -4.84 19.30
CA GLY A 425 -2.70 -3.75 18.97
C GLY A 425 -2.96 -2.96 17.68
N ASP A 426 -3.80 -3.48 16.77
CA ASP A 426 -4.19 -2.77 15.55
C ASP A 426 -5.29 -1.73 15.80
N GLY A 427 -5.93 -1.78 16.98
CA GLY A 427 -6.81 -0.73 17.49
C GLY A 427 -8.17 -0.62 16.78
N ALA A 428 -8.81 0.53 16.98
CA ALA A 428 -10.23 0.75 16.69
C ALA A 428 -10.63 0.51 15.23
N THR A 429 -9.74 0.79 14.27
CA THR A 429 -10.01 0.58 12.84
C THR A 429 -10.10 -0.89 12.46
N HIS A 430 -9.50 -1.78 13.26
CA HIS A 430 -9.46 -3.22 13.00
C HIS A 430 -10.34 -4.05 13.94
N HIS A 431 -10.89 -3.45 15.00
CA HIS A 431 -11.84 -4.14 15.88
C HIS A 431 -13.11 -4.53 15.10
N GLY A 432 -13.29 -5.82 14.86
CA GLY A 432 -14.48 -6.42 14.26
C GLY A 432 -15.62 -6.50 15.26
N SER A 433 -16.03 -5.38 15.86
CA SER A 433 -16.98 -5.36 16.99
C SER A 433 -18.43 -5.14 16.57
N PHE A 434 -18.72 -5.13 15.27
CA PHE A 434 -20.01 -4.68 14.74
C PHE A 434 -20.79 -5.77 13.98
N ASP A 435 -20.18 -6.90 13.61
CA ASP A 435 -20.81 -7.94 12.79
C ASP A 435 -22.10 -8.50 13.41
N LEU A 436 -22.09 -8.82 14.70
CA LEU A 436 -23.31 -9.26 15.42
C LEU A 436 -24.45 -8.22 15.43
N SER A 437 -24.13 -6.96 15.18
CA SER A 437 -25.14 -5.89 15.12
C SER A 437 -25.66 -5.71 13.69
N TYR A 438 -24.76 -5.50 12.71
CA TYR A 438 -25.18 -5.22 11.34
C TYR A 438 -25.65 -6.46 10.57
N LEU A 439 -25.10 -7.65 10.84
CA LEU A 439 -25.58 -8.87 10.16
C LEU A 439 -26.93 -9.33 10.70
N ARG A 440 -27.19 -9.12 11.99
CA ARG A 440 -28.40 -9.64 12.67
C ARG A 440 -29.69 -8.89 12.28
N CYS A 441 -29.59 -7.67 11.76
CA CYS A 441 -30.76 -6.89 11.36
C CYS A 441 -31.25 -7.18 9.93
N ILE A 442 -30.56 -8.07 9.22
CA ILE A 442 -30.90 -8.61 7.90
C ILE A 442 -31.49 -9.99 8.11
#